data_AF-A0A2H0ZAX4-F1
#
_entry.id   AF-A0A2H0ZAX4-F1
#
_cell.length_a   1.000
_cell.length_b   1.000
_cell.length_c   1.000
_cell.angle_alpha   90.00
_cell.angle_beta   90.00
_cell.angle_gamma   90.00
#
_symmetry.space_group_name_H-M   'P 1'
#
loop_
_entity.id
_entity.type
_entity.pdbx_description
1 polymer ?
#
loop_
_entity_poly.entity_id
_entity_poly.type
_entity_poly.pdbx_seq_one_letter_code
_entity_poly.pdbx_strand_id
1 'polypeptide(L)'
;YFHSLPLDRLKMFIDASAEAQRAMGFRNEKDHPEVAPSQFELNFSYAAPVRACDLVQLYKLVCRQVAANMGMTATFLPKPIPGVNGSGMHMNLSFFKGGKNAFYDKKGEDGLSATAWDAISKLLNHAQELSLILNSSVNSYRRLDPRFEAPNQIKVSSVDRGAMIRIPAGNENSVRIEIRSVGPDANPYLTMYATLRTALEGKPLAKDERKRDRVRYLPGNINDAIRIFRGSEFMKKLMGAEQHDKYVSHKQAAADRSPKELGAIVKSSEVLFHHEVTNQMLWNKF
;
A
#
# COMPACT_ATOMS: atom_id res chain seq x y z
N TYR A 1 12.73 -3.48 16.17
CA TYR A 1 13.09 -2.28 15.39
C TYR A 1 14.58 -2.00 15.57
N PHE A 2 15.38 -2.02 14.50
CA PHE A 2 16.85 -1.79 14.52
C PHE A 2 17.73 -2.75 15.36
N HIS A 3 17.42 -4.05 15.39
CA HIS A 3 18.27 -5.04 16.06
C HIS A 3 18.67 -6.15 15.08
N SER A 4 19.88 -6.07 14.53
CA SER A 4 20.48 -7.18 13.79
C SER A 4 21.98 -7.21 14.07
N LEU A 5 22.50 -8.35 14.53
CA LEU A 5 23.92 -8.54 14.77
C LEU A 5 24.67 -8.68 13.42
N PRO A 6 25.95 -8.30 13.34
CA PRO A 6 26.78 -8.62 12.18
C PRO A 6 26.75 -10.13 11.90
N LEU A 7 26.69 -10.51 10.62
CA LEU A 7 26.63 -11.90 10.14
C LEU A 7 25.35 -12.68 10.50
N ASP A 8 24.36 -12.05 11.12
CA ASP A 8 23.05 -12.68 11.27
C ASP A 8 22.43 -12.98 9.90
N ARG A 9 21.78 -14.15 9.76
CA ARG A 9 21.22 -14.62 8.49
C ARG A 9 20.20 -13.64 7.89
N LEU A 10 19.45 -12.94 8.73
CA LEU A 10 18.49 -11.93 8.28
C LEU A 10 19.19 -10.63 7.88
N LYS A 11 20.29 -10.26 8.54
CA LYS A 11 21.13 -9.14 8.10
C LYS A 11 21.76 -9.39 6.74
N MET A 12 22.29 -10.60 6.52
CA MET A 12 22.82 -11.01 5.21
C MET A 12 21.76 -10.92 4.11
N PHE A 13 20.50 -11.25 4.42
CA PHE A 13 19.40 -11.11 3.48
C PHE A 13 19.13 -9.64 3.09
N ILE A 14 19.11 -8.74 4.07
CA ILE A 14 18.95 -7.29 3.82
C ILE A 14 20.08 -6.80 2.93
N ASP A 15 21.34 -7.12 3.28
CA ASP A 15 22.53 -6.65 2.58
C ASP A 15 22.56 -7.16 1.13
N ALA A 16 22.35 -8.46 0.92
CA ALA A 16 22.33 -9.05 -0.41
C ALA A 16 21.17 -8.49 -1.27
N SER A 17 20.00 -8.23 -0.66
CA SER A 17 18.87 -7.62 -1.37
C SER A 17 19.17 -6.18 -1.76
N ALA A 18 19.76 -5.39 -0.87
CA ALA A 18 20.14 -4.01 -1.13
C ALA A 18 21.24 -3.92 -2.20
N GLU A 19 22.24 -4.79 -2.17
CA GLU A 19 23.30 -4.87 -3.19
C GLU A 19 22.74 -5.24 -4.57
N ALA A 20 21.87 -6.25 -4.64
CA ALA A 20 21.21 -6.62 -5.89
C ALA A 20 20.35 -5.48 -6.46
N GLN A 21 19.62 -4.76 -5.60
CA GLN A 21 18.85 -3.58 -6.01
C GLN A 21 19.75 -2.46 -6.55
N ARG A 22 20.86 -2.15 -5.86
CA ARG A 22 21.83 -1.14 -6.34
C ARG A 22 22.44 -1.54 -7.69
N ALA A 23 22.77 -2.82 -7.88
CA ALA A 23 23.29 -3.33 -9.15
C ALA A 23 22.28 -3.19 -10.31
N MET A 24 20.97 -3.21 -10.02
CA MET A 24 19.90 -2.94 -10.99
C MET A 24 19.54 -1.46 -11.12
N GLY A 25 20.29 -0.55 -10.49
CA GLY A 25 20.09 0.90 -10.61
C GLY A 25 19.01 1.48 -9.70
N PHE A 26 18.63 0.78 -8.61
CA PHE A 26 17.83 1.38 -7.55
C PHE A 26 18.69 2.43 -6.82
N ARG A 27 18.07 3.57 -6.49
CA ARG A 27 18.67 4.56 -5.59
C ARG A 27 18.21 4.27 -4.17
N ASN A 28 18.90 3.37 -3.47
CA ASN A 28 18.52 2.99 -2.11
C ASN A 28 18.69 4.17 -1.14
N GLU A 29 17.75 4.31 -0.20
CA GLU A 29 17.76 5.38 0.79
C GLU A 29 18.04 4.83 2.19
N LYS A 30 17.25 3.85 2.64
CA LYS A 30 17.32 3.34 4.01
C LYS A 30 16.79 1.92 4.07
N ASP A 31 17.60 1.04 4.64
CA ASP A 31 17.31 -0.39 4.78
C ASP A 31 17.33 -0.75 6.28
N HIS A 32 16.25 -1.32 6.82
CA HIS A 32 16.19 -1.66 8.24
C HIS A 32 15.23 -2.80 8.62
N PRO A 33 15.49 -3.49 9.75
CA PRO A 33 14.49 -4.32 10.42
C PRO A 33 13.31 -3.47 10.90
N GLU A 34 12.12 -3.99 10.68
CA GLU A 34 10.86 -3.38 11.07
C GLU A 34 10.43 -3.77 12.50
N VAL A 35 9.20 -3.42 12.87
CA VAL A 35 8.64 -3.66 14.22
C VAL A 35 8.49 -5.16 14.51
N ALA A 36 7.93 -5.95 13.60
CA ALA A 36 7.71 -7.37 13.83
C ALA A 36 8.99 -8.21 13.61
N PRO A 37 9.14 -9.36 14.29
CA PRO A 37 10.24 -10.28 14.04
C PRO A 37 10.30 -10.71 12.56
N SER A 38 11.51 -10.71 11.99
CA SER A 38 11.75 -11.05 10.57
C SER A 38 10.98 -10.19 9.56
N GLN A 39 10.62 -8.96 9.94
CA GLN A 39 10.06 -7.96 9.05
C GLN A 39 11.14 -6.95 8.66
N PHE A 40 11.18 -6.54 7.39
CA PHE A 40 12.19 -5.62 6.86
C PHE A 40 11.57 -4.61 5.90
N GLU A 41 12.14 -3.40 5.90
CA GLU A 41 11.83 -2.33 4.95
C GLU A 41 13.13 -1.91 4.25
N LEU A 42 13.16 -2.01 2.93
CA LEU A 42 14.25 -1.49 2.10
C LEU A 42 13.66 -0.39 1.21
N ASN A 43 14.10 0.84 1.43
CA ASN A 43 13.57 2.01 0.75
C ASN A 43 14.43 2.41 -0.44
N PHE A 44 13.78 2.85 -1.51
CA PHE A 44 14.42 3.41 -2.69
C PHE A 44 13.77 4.74 -3.07
N SER A 45 14.56 5.61 -3.70
CA SER A 45 14.10 6.93 -4.08
C SER A 45 12.93 6.88 -5.06
N TYR A 46 12.07 7.88 -4.93
CA TYR A 46 10.95 8.12 -5.82
C TYR A 46 11.39 8.16 -7.30
N ALA A 47 10.43 7.83 -8.17
CA ALA A 47 10.56 7.86 -9.62
C ALA A 47 9.26 8.34 -10.27
N ALA A 48 9.29 8.57 -11.58
CA ALA A 48 8.07 8.80 -12.35
C ALA A 48 7.09 7.61 -12.21
N PRO A 49 5.76 7.83 -12.32
CA PRO A 49 4.74 6.86 -11.93
C PRO A 49 4.94 5.44 -12.46
N VAL A 50 5.11 5.27 -13.78
CA VAL A 50 5.29 3.95 -14.40
C VAL A 50 6.56 3.27 -13.90
N ARG A 51 7.68 3.99 -13.89
CA ARG A 51 8.95 3.47 -13.39
C ARG A 51 8.87 3.09 -11.91
N ALA A 52 8.14 3.85 -11.08
CA ALA A 52 7.92 3.49 -9.69
C ALA A 52 7.17 2.15 -9.56
N CYS A 53 6.16 1.90 -10.40
CA CYS A 53 5.46 0.62 -10.46
C CYS A 53 6.38 -0.53 -10.90
N ASP A 54 7.22 -0.32 -11.92
CA ASP A 54 8.22 -1.31 -12.36
C ASP A 54 9.19 -1.66 -11.21
N LEU A 55 9.70 -0.64 -10.52
CA LEU A 55 10.61 -0.80 -9.39
C LEU A 55 9.95 -1.58 -8.25
N VAL A 56 8.66 -1.36 -7.95
CA VAL A 56 7.93 -2.17 -6.95
C VAL A 56 7.86 -3.64 -7.37
N GLN A 57 7.64 -3.94 -8.64
CA GLN A 57 7.60 -5.31 -9.13
C GLN A 57 8.98 -5.99 -9.04
N LEU A 58 10.03 -5.29 -9.49
CA LEU A 58 11.42 -5.75 -9.42
C LEU A 58 11.90 -5.92 -7.97
N TYR A 59 11.52 -5.00 -7.08
CA TYR A 59 11.79 -5.10 -5.65
C TYR A 59 11.27 -6.41 -5.07
N LYS A 60 9.99 -6.71 -5.33
CA LYS A 60 9.35 -7.93 -4.84
C LYS A 60 9.95 -9.19 -5.47
N LEU A 61 10.40 -9.13 -6.72
CA LEU A 61 11.07 -10.24 -7.40
C LEU A 61 12.45 -10.52 -6.78
N VAL A 62 13.27 -9.48 -6.63
CA VAL A 62 14.63 -9.61 -6.10
C VAL A 62 14.63 -10.10 -4.66
N CYS A 63 13.79 -9.52 -3.79
CA CYS A 63 13.69 -9.99 -2.42
C CYS A 63 13.30 -11.48 -2.35
N ARG A 64 12.41 -11.96 -3.24
CA ARG A 64 12.07 -13.38 -3.31
C ARG A 64 13.23 -14.23 -3.81
N GLN A 65 13.95 -13.79 -4.84
CA GLN A 65 15.06 -14.53 -5.40
C GLN A 65 16.23 -14.64 -4.42
N VAL A 66 16.58 -13.55 -3.74
CA VAL A 66 17.63 -13.53 -2.72
C VAL A 66 17.23 -14.43 -1.55
N ALA A 67 16.00 -14.32 -1.06
CA ALA A 67 15.51 -15.20 0.00
C ALA A 67 15.57 -16.69 -0.41
N ALA A 68 15.13 -17.02 -1.64
CA ALA A 68 15.16 -18.39 -2.15
C ALA A 68 16.58 -18.95 -2.24
N ASN A 69 17.55 -18.16 -2.73
CA ASN A 69 18.96 -18.54 -2.79
C ASN A 69 19.56 -18.81 -1.39
N MET A 70 18.99 -18.20 -0.35
CA MET A 70 19.37 -18.41 1.04
C MET A 70 18.54 -19.49 1.74
N GLY A 71 17.71 -20.26 1.03
CA GLY A 71 16.82 -21.27 1.61
C GLY A 71 15.73 -20.68 2.52
N MET A 72 15.29 -19.45 2.22
CA MET A 72 14.24 -18.71 2.93
C MET A 72 13.14 -18.29 1.94
N THR A 73 12.12 -17.59 2.42
CA THR A 73 11.07 -17.04 1.56
C THR A 73 10.64 -15.66 2.02
N ALA A 74 10.66 -14.70 1.09
CA ALA A 74 10.17 -13.35 1.33
C ALA A 74 8.67 -13.25 1.01
N THR A 75 7.90 -12.78 1.99
CA THR A 75 6.45 -12.59 1.87
C THR A 75 6.04 -11.13 1.79
N PHE A 76 5.09 -10.86 0.91
CA PHE A 76 4.45 -9.56 0.70
C PHE A 76 2.96 -9.60 1.03
N LEU A 77 2.54 -10.57 1.86
CA LEU A 77 1.19 -10.57 2.40
C LEU A 77 1.04 -9.41 3.41
N PRO A 78 -0.07 -8.67 3.39
CA PRO A 78 -0.29 -7.58 4.34
C PRO A 78 -0.31 -8.01 5.81
N LYS A 79 -0.78 -9.21 6.12
CA LYS A 79 -0.87 -9.75 7.48
C LYS A 79 -0.61 -11.26 7.47
N PRO A 80 0.67 -11.67 7.36
CA PRO A 80 1.01 -13.09 7.30
C PRO A 80 0.82 -13.78 8.66
N ILE A 81 1.08 -13.07 9.77
CA ILE A 81 1.05 -13.61 11.13
C ILE A 81 0.04 -12.80 11.98
N PRO A 82 -0.91 -13.45 12.68
CA PRO A 82 -1.80 -12.77 13.62
C PRO A 82 -1.03 -12.29 14.86
N GLY A 83 -1.50 -11.23 15.51
CA GLY A 83 -0.92 -10.76 16.78
C GLY A 83 0.36 -9.91 16.68
N VAL A 84 0.96 -9.77 15.49
CA VAL A 84 2.13 -8.91 15.24
C VAL A 84 1.83 -7.86 14.17
N ASN A 85 2.69 -6.85 13.98
CA ASN A 85 2.51 -5.85 12.92
C ASN A 85 2.39 -6.50 11.53
N GLY A 86 1.57 -5.89 10.67
CA GLY A 86 1.46 -6.31 9.26
C GLY A 86 2.41 -5.49 8.37
N SER A 87 2.47 -5.84 7.09
CA SER A 87 3.32 -5.19 6.09
C SER A 87 2.54 -4.17 5.26
N GLY A 88 3.05 -2.93 5.24
CA GLY A 88 2.60 -1.80 4.45
C GLY A 88 3.31 -1.69 3.10
N MET A 89 2.71 -1.01 2.13
CA MET A 89 3.43 -0.44 0.97
C MET A 89 3.09 1.04 0.88
N HIS A 90 3.60 1.86 1.81
CA HIS A 90 3.25 3.27 1.86
C HIS A 90 3.61 3.96 0.54
N MET A 91 2.64 4.65 -0.04
CA MET A 91 2.81 5.33 -1.31
C MET A 91 3.02 6.82 -1.07
N ASN A 92 4.25 7.29 -1.31
CA ASN A 92 4.58 8.70 -1.28
C ASN A 92 4.26 9.34 -2.64
N LEU A 93 3.53 10.46 -2.63
CA LEU A 93 3.07 11.15 -3.85
C LEU A 93 3.33 12.66 -3.78
N SER A 94 3.84 13.21 -4.87
CA SER A 94 3.92 14.65 -5.12
C SER A 94 3.75 14.96 -6.61
N PHE A 95 3.28 16.16 -6.92
CA PHE A 95 3.15 16.63 -8.31
C PHE A 95 4.22 17.66 -8.62
N PHE A 96 4.75 17.60 -9.85
CA PHE A 96 5.71 18.57 -10.36
C PHE A 96 5.13 19.30 -11.56
N LYS A 97 5.32 20.63 -11.61
CA LYS A 97 4.93 21.48 -12.73
C LYS A 97 6.10 22.38 -13.09
N GLY A 98 6.59 22.28 -14.33
CA GLY A 98 7.75 23.06 -14.78
C GLY A 98 9.01 22.83 -13.92
N GLY A 99 9.24 21.59 -13.47
CA GLY A 99 10.40 21.23 -12.64
C GLY A 99 10.28 21.61 -11.15
N LYS A 100 9.21 22.30 -10.74
CA LYS A 100 8.97 22.66 -9.33
C LYS A 100 7.93 21.75 -8.70
N ASN A 101 8.11 21.43 -7.42
CA ASN A 101 7.15 20.65 -6.66
C ASN A 101 5.88 21.49 -6.40
N ALA A 102 4.79 21.14 -7.07
CA ALA A 102 3.52 21.83 -6.98
C ALA A 102 2.82 21.62 -5.63
N PHE A 103 3.29 20.67 -4.80
CA PHE A 103 2.74 20.46 -3.46
C PHE A 103 3.34 21.39 -2.42
N TYR A 104 4.46 22.05 -2.70
CA TYR A 104 5.13 22.91 -1.73
C TYR A 104 4.56 24.32 -1.71
N ASP A 105 4.30 24.81 -0.49
CA ASP A 105 4.10 26.23 -0.23
C ASP A 105 4.70 26.57 1.14
N LYS A 106 5.71 27.46 1.17
CA LYS A 106 6.37 27.89 2.40
C LYS A 106 5.40 28.53 3.41
N LYS A 107 4.32 29.14 2.94
CA LYS A 107 3.30 29.81 3.78
C LYS A 107 2.06 28.94 4.01
N GLY A 108 1.99 27.76 3.37
CA GLY A 108 0.88 26.85 3.50
C GLY A 108 0.89 26.11 4.84
N GLU A 109 -0.30 25.71 5.30
CA GLU A 109 -0.45 24.81 6.45
C GLU A 109 0.31 23.51 6.18
N ASP A 110 1.10 23.05 7.17
CA ASP A 110 2.02 21.90 7.06
C ASP A 110 3.03 22.00 5.88
N GLY A 111 3.28 23.20 5.37
CA GLY A 111 4.16 23.44 4.21
C GLY A 111 3.55 23.01 2.87
N LEU A 112 2.23 22.77 2.83
CA LEU A 112 1.49 22.27 1.68
C LEU A 112 0.75 23.39 0.93
N SER A 113 0.83 23.34 -0.39
CA SER A 113 0.08 24.23 -1.28
C SER A 113 -1.41 23.89 -1.31
N ALA A 114 -2.22 24.82 -1.84
CA ALA A 114 -3.63 24.55 -2.14
C ALA A 114 -3.83 23.35 -3.08
N THR A 115 -2.87 23.07 -3.98
CA THR A 115 -2.92 21.90 -4.87
C THR A 115 -2.75 20.60 -4.09
N ALA A 116 -1.87 20.57 -3.10
CA ALA A 116 -1.71 19.40 -2.23
C ALA A 116 -2.96 19.15 -1.38
N TRP A 117 -3.52 20.20 -0.79
CA TRP A 117 -4.75 20.10 0.02
C TRP A 117 -5.97 19.67 -0.80
N ASP A 118 -6.10 20.15 -2.04
CA ASP A 118 -7.13 19.70 -2.97
C ASP A 118 -6.98 18.20 -3.30
N ALA A 119 -5.77 17.75 -3.63
CA ALA A 119 -5.48 16.33 -3.88
C ALA A 119 -5.81 15.45 -2.65
N ILE A 120 -5.42 15.88 -1.45
CA ILE A 120 -5.74 15.21 -0.19
C ILE A 120 -7.26 15.12 -0.01
N SER A 121 -7.97 16.24 -0.19
CA SER A 121 -9.42 16.31 -0.02
C SER A 121 -10.15 15.33 -0.93
N LYS A 122 -9.74 15.24 -2.21
CA LYS A 122 -10.28 14.28 -3.18
C LYS A 122 -10.00 12.83 -2.79
N LEU A 123 -8.76 12.53 -2.38
CA LEU A 123 -8.38 11.18 -1.95
C LEU A 123 -9.17 10.74 -0.71
N LEU A 124 -9.36 11.62 0.28
CA LEU A 124 -10.14 11.32 1.48
C LEU A 124 -11.64 11.15 1.16
N ASN A 125 -12.18 11.94 0.24
CA ASN A 125 -13.58 11.80 -0.20
C ASN A 125 -13.85 10.40 -0.78
N HIS A 126 -12.97 9.97 -1.68
CA HIS A 126 -13.04 8.70 -2.40
C HIS A 126 -12.32 7.53 -1.69
N ALA A 127 -11.93 7.67 -0.43
CA ALA A 127 -11.13 6.67 0.28
C ALA A 127 -11.80 5.30 0.42
N GLN A 128 -13.12 5.27 0.68
CA GLN A 128 -13.85 4.01 0.88
C GLN A 128 -13.92 3.17 -0.40
N GLU A 129 -14.24 3.81 -1.52
CA GLU A 129 -14.27 3.19 -2.85
C GLU A 129 -12.87 2.89 -3.38
N LEU A 130 -11.85 3.69 -3.05
CA LEU A 130 -10.46 3.35 -3.38
C LEU A 130 -9.97 2.10 -2.66
N SER A 131 -10.54 1.79 -1.49
CA SER A 131 -10.04 0.75 -0.59
C SER A 131 -9.85 -0.60 -1.28
N LEU A 132 -10.75 -1.02 -2.17
CA LEU A 132 -10.63 -2.32 -2.85
C LEU A 132 -9.42 -2.39 -3.80
N ILE A 133 -9.00 -1.27 -4.37
CA ILE A 133 -7.79 -1.20 -5.19
C ILE A 133 -6.56 -1.17 -4.29
N LEU A 134 -6.58 -0.32 -3.25
CA LEU A 134 -5.44 -0.15 -2.33
C LEU A 134 -5.21 -1.39 -1.46
N ASN A 135 -6.25 -2.17 -1.18
CA ASN A 135 -6.27 -3.35 -0.32
C ASN A 135 -7.01 -4.47 -1.06
N SER A 136 -6.25 -5.20 -1.87
CA SER A 136 -6.76 -6.02 -2.97
C SER A 136 -7.10 -7.47 -2.60
N SER A 137 -6.78 -7.93 -1.39
CA SER A 137 -7.00 -9.30 -0.93
C SER A 137 -7.80 -9.34 0.38
N VAL A 138 -8.35 -10.50 0.72
CA VAL A 138 -8.96 -10.74 2.04
C VAL A 138 -7.93 -10.49 3.17
N ASN A 139 -6.66 -10.81 2.91
CA ASN A 139 -5.59 -10.65 3.89
C ASN A 139 -5.27 -9.17 4.16
N SER A 140 -5.43 -8.28 3.17
CA SER A 140 -5.23 -6.84 3.34
C SER A 140 -6.09 -6.27 4.48
N TYR A 141 -7.35 -6.71 4.60
CA TYR A 141 -8.27 -6.20 5.62
C TYR A 141 -7.95 -6.68 7.03
N ARG A 142 -7.22 -7.80 7.17
CA ARG A 142 -6.68 -8.23 8.47
C ARG A 142 -5.55 -7.32 8.94
N ARG A 143 -4.89 -6.60 8.02
CA ARG A 143 -3.92 -5.57 8.38
C ARG A 143 -4.61 -4.31 8.87
N LEU A 144 -5.75 -3.91 8.31
CA LEU A 144 -6.50 -2.69 8.66
C LEU A 144 -7.19 -2.73 10.04
N ASP A 145 -6.75 -3.62 10.93
CA ASP A 145 -7.20 -3.70 12.32
C ASP A 145 -6.62 -2.52 13.12
N PRO A 146 -7.45 -1.68 13.77
CA PRO A 146 -7.02 -0.51 14.52
C PRO A 146 -6.07 -0.83 15.69
N ARG A 147 -5.97 -2.09 16.13
CA ARG A 147 -5.09 -2.51 17.23
C ARG A 147 -3.60 -2.58 16.89
N PHE A 148 -3.22 -2.54 15.60
CA PHE A 148 -1.83 -2.78 15.14
C PHE A 148 -1.24 -1.63 14.29
N GLU A 149 -1.44 -0.37 14.71
CA GLU A 149 -0.96 0.84 14.01
C GLU A 149 -1.41 0.95 12.54
N ALA A 150 -2.52 0.30 12.17
CA ALA A 150 -2.97 0.27 10.80
C ALA A 150 -3.69 1.58 10.41
N PRO A 151 -3.35 2.21 9.28
CA PRO A 151 -3.86 3.51 8.87
C PRO A 151 -5.26 3.39 8.26
N ASN A 152 -6.28 3.16 9.10
CA ASN A 152 -7.66 2.92 8.68
C ASN A 152 -8.60 4.11 8.87
N GLN A 153 -8.16 5.17 9.56
CA GLN A 153 -8.95 6.39 9.72
C GLN A 153 -8.82 7.24 8.46
N ILE A 154 -9.95 7.56 7.83
CA ILE A 154 -10.03 8.42 6.66
C ILE A 154 -9.85 9.86 7.13
N LYS A 155 -8.58 10.23 7.32
CA LYS A 155 -8.12 11.57 7.67
C LYS A 155 -6.69 11.77 7.24
N VAL A 156 -6.25 13.01 7.32
CA VAL A 156 -4.87 13.44 7.11
C VAL A 156 -4.27 13.95 8.41
N SER A 157 -3.00 13.64 8.68
CA SER A 157 -2.28 14.17 9.84
C SER A 157 -0.77 14.13 9.62
N SER A 158 -0.02 15.10 10.15
CA SER A 158 1.45 15.04 10.20
C SER A 158 1.97 14.14 11.33
N VAL A 159 1.17 13.95 12.39
CA VAL A 159 1.57 13.28 13.64
C VAL A 159 0.87 11.93 13.88
N ASP A 160 -0.39 11.79 13.47
CA ASP A 160 -1.19 10.60 13.78
C ASP A 160 -0.84 9.43 12.85
N ARG A 161 -0.33 8.34 13.44
CA ARG A 161 0.05 7.12 12.73
C ARG A 161 -1.14 6.31 12.19
N GLY A 162 -2.33 6.50 12.77
CA GLY A 162 -3.58 5.87 12.35
C GLY A 162 -4.28 6.59 11.19
N ALA A 163 -3.78 7.76 10.78
CA ALA A 163 -4.28 8.48 9.62
C ALA A 163 -3.97 7.74 8.31
N MET A 164 -4.95 7.65 7.42
CA MET A 164 -4.78 7.09 6.07
C MET A 164 -3.72 7.85 5.27
N ILE A 165 -3.73 9.18 5.37
CA ILE A 165 -2.76 10.05 4.71
C ILE A 165 -1.91 10.73 5.78
N ARG A 166 -0.59 10.66 5.62
CA ARG A 166 0.35 11.40 6.44
C ARG A 166 1.05 12.50 5.65
N ILE A 167 1.44 13.57 6.33
CA ILE A 167 2.29 14.63 5.78
C ILE A 167 3.67 14.51 6.44
N PRO A 168 4.67 13.90 5.78
CA PRO A 168 6.03 13.86 6.29
C PRO A 168 6.64 15.28 6.30
N ALA A 169 7.53 15.54 7.26
CA ALA A 169 8.36 16.74 7.23
C ALA A 169 9.19 16.76 5.93
N GLY A 170 9.22 17.91 5.25
CA GLY A 170 9.88 18.08 3.97
C GLY A 170 10.22 19.54 3.67
N ASN A 171 10.99 19.73 2.60
CA ASN A 171 11.34 21.05 2.07
C ASN A 171 10.74 21.22 0.66
N GLU A 172 11.12 22.30 -0.04
CA GLU A 172 10.64 22.61 -1.39
C GLU A 172 10.73 21.42 -2.36
N ASN A 173 11.75 20.58 -2.24
CA ASN A 173 11.98 19.45 -3.13
C ASN A 173 11.38 18.13 -2.62
N SER A 174 11.12 18.00 -1.31
CA SER A 174 10.74 16.73 -0.69
C SER A 174 9.34 16.68 -0.08
N VAL A 175 8.60 17.79 -0.08
CA VAL A 175 7.20 17.80 0.36
C VAL A 175 6.36 16.83 -0.48
N ARG A 176 5.52 16.06 0.20
CA ARG A 176 4.72 14.97 -0.39
C ARG A 176 3.63 14.56 0.58
N ILE A 177 2.66 13.80 0.09
CA ILE A 177 1.69 13.10 0.91
C ILE A 177 2.04 11.61 0.94
N GLU A 178 1.87 10.96 2.08
CA GLU A 178 2.11 9.52 2.26
C GLU A 178 0.77 8.80 2.44
N ILE A 179 0.34 8.02 1.45
CA ILE A 179 -0.85 7.17 1.52
C ILE A 179 -0.44 5.85 2.14
N ARG A 180 -0.78 5.66 3.40
CA ARG A 180 -0.27 4.57 4.24
C ARG A 180 -1.10 3.29 4.13
N SER A 181 -2.33 3.39 3.64
CA SER A 181 -3.29 2.29 3.60
C SER A 181 -3.05 1.25 2.51
N VAL A 182 -2.03 1.38 1.66
CA VAL A 182 -1.82 0.48 0.52
C VAL A 182 -1.21 -0.85 0.95
N GLY A 183 -1.78 -1.95 0.46
CA GLY A 183 -1.31 -3.32 0.58
C GLY A 183 -0.13 -3.62 -0.36
N PRO A 184 0.94 -4.31 0.09
CA PRO A 184 2.01 -4.77 -0.81
C PRO A 184 1.56 -5.83 -1.83
N ASP A 185 0.38 -6.42 -1.61
CA ASP A 185 -0.35 -7.32 -2.50
C ASP A 185 -1.18 -6.60 -3.57
N ALA A 186 -1.34 -5.29 -3.48
CA ALA A 186 -2.03 -4.50 -4.49
C ALA A 186 -1.22 -4.48 -5.80
N ASN A 187 -1.93 -4.38 -6.93
CA ASN A 187 -1.30 -4.16 -8.23
C ASN A 187 -0.78 -2.71 -8.28
N PRO A 188 0.55 -2.48 -8.33
CA PRO A 188 1.10 -1.14 -8.20
C PRO A 188 0.67 -0.20 -9.34
N TYR A 189 0.40 -0.72 -10.54
CA TYR A 189 -0.07 0.08 -11.68
C TYR A 189 -1.50 0.56 -11.47
N LEU A 190 -2.39 -0.35 -11.03
CA LEU A 190 -3.78 -0.01 -10.77
C LEU A 190 -3.90 0.93 -9.57
N THR A 191 -3.12 0.69 -8.52
CA THR A 191 -3.01 1.59 -7.36
C THR A 191 -2.56 2.99 -7.81
N MET A 192 -1.44 3.08 -8.53
CA MET A 192 -0.90 4.35 -9.01
C MET A 192 -1.91 5.09 -9.90
N TYR A 193 -2.51 4.39 -10.86
CA TYR A 193 -3.51 4.95 -11.77
C TYR A 193 -4.74 5.49 -11.02
N ALA A 194 -5.34 4.68 -10.15
CA ALA A 194 -6.54 5.07 -9.41
C ALA A 194 -6.26 6.23 -8.45
N THR A 195 -5.13 6.20 -7.75
CA THR A 195 -4.70 7.29 -6.85
C THR A 195 -4.47 8.59 -7.61
N LEU A 196 -3.72 8.56 -8.73
CA LEU A 196 -3.45 9.76 -9.53
C LEU A 196 -4.72 10.36 -10.12
N ARG A 197 -5.57 9.52 -10.75
CA ARG A 197 -6.86 9.96 -11.30
C ARG A 197 -7.75 10.54 -10.23
N THR A 198 -7.80 9.95 -9.03
CA THR A 198 -8.57 10.50 -7.90
C THR A 198 -8.01 11.83 -7.43
N ALA A 199 -6.70 11.95 -7.25
CA ALA A 199 -6.06 13.19 -6.81
C ALA A 199 -6.26 14.35 -7.82
N LEU A 200 -6.37 14.04 -9.12
CA LEU A 200 -6.57 15.04 -10.17
C LEU A 200 -8.04 15.37 -10.42
N GLU A 201 -8.89 14.34 -10.56
CA GLU A 201 -10.26 14.46 -11.10
C GLU A 201 -11.36 14.15 -10.08
N GLY A 202 -11.00 13.62 -8.91
CA GLY A 202 -11.96 13.31 -7.85
C GLY A 202 -12.72 14.56 -7.38
N LYS A 203 -13.86 14.33 -6.74
CA LYS A 203 -14.58 15.40 -6.04
C LYS A 203 -13.95 15.59 -4.66
N PRO A 204 -13.64 16.84 -4.25
CA PRO A 204 -13.12 17.10 -2.91
C PRO A 204 -14.17 16.76 -1.85
N LEU A 205 -13.71 16.47 -0.64
CA LEU A 205 -14.57 16.24 0.50
C LEU A 205 -15.36 17.51 0.80
N ALA A 206 -16.69 17.41 0.81
CA ALA A 206 -17.53 18.53 1.22
C ALA A 206 -17.36 18.78 2.72
N LYS A 207 -16.87 19.97 3.09
CA LYS A 207 -16.85 20.43 4.48
C LYS A 207 -18.22 21.05 4.80
N ASP A 208 -18.96 20.44 5.72
CA ASP A 208 -20.17 21.04 6.30
C ASP A 208 -19.77 21.69 7.64
N GLU A 209 -19.49 23.00 7.62
CA GLU A 209 -19.03 23.77 8.79
C GLU A 209 -19.99 23.71 9.99
N ARG A 210 -21.23 23.24 9.77
CA ARG A 210 -22.27 23.13 10.80
C ARG A 210 -22.29 21.79 11.52
N LYS A 211 -21.50 20.81 11.08
CA LYS A 211 -21.47 19.46 11.68
C LYS A 211 -20.10 19.13 12.20
N ARG A 212 -20.05 18.49 13.38
CA ARG A 212 -18.80 17.87 13.86
C ARG A 212 -18.39 16.77 12.87
N ASP A 213 -17.14 16.80 12.46
CA ASP A 213 -16.56 15.76 11.61
C ASP A 213 -16.70 14.40 12.28
N ARG A 214 -17.53 13.53 11.69
CA ARG A 214 -17.62 12.14 12.12
C ARG A 214 -16.35 11.43 11.67
N VAL A 215 -15.73 10.69 12.58
CA VAL A 215 -14.58 9.85 12.22
C VAL A 215 -15.04 8.81 11.21
N ARG A 216 -14.44 8.86 10.01
CA ARG A 216 -14.69 7.90 8.93
C ARG A 216 -13.58 6.86 8.92
N TYR A 217 -13.95 5.62 8.59
CA TYR A 217 -13.01 4.50 8.50
C TYR A 217 -13.07 3.87 7.12
N LEU A 218 -11.95 3.27 6.70
CA LEU A 218 -11.90 2.34 5.58
C LEU A 218 -12.77 1.11 5.88
N PRO A 219 -13.26 0.39 4.84
CA PRO A 219 -14.00 -0.86 5.03
C PRO A 219 -13.21 -1.85 5.88
N GLY A 220 -13.89 -2.50 6.83
CA GLY A 220 -13.26 -3.47 7.75
C GLY A 220 -13.05 -4.87 7.17
N ASN A 221 -13.65 -5.16 6.01
CA ASN A 221 -13.52 -6.44 5.32
C ASN A 221 -13.66 -6.27 3.79
N ILE A 222 -13.22 -7.30 3.07
CA ILE A 222 -13.23 -7.33 1.60
C ILE A 222 -14.65 -7.24 1.02
N ASN A 223 -15.66 -7.82 1.65
CA ASN A 223 -17.03 -7.84 1.13
C ASN A 223 -17.67 -6.45 1.16
N ASP A 224 -17.46 -5.70 2.24
CA ASP A 224 -17.86 -4.30 2.31
C ASP A 224 -17.12 -3.45 1.29
N ALA A 225 -15.81 -3.67 1.11
CA ALA A 225 -15.03 -2.98 0.09
C ALA A 225 -15.55 -3.28 -1.33
N ILE A 226 -15.86 -4.54 -1.64
CA ILE A 226 -16.46 -4.95 -2.92
C ILE A 226 -17.83 -4.29 -3.12
N ARG A 227 -18.69 -4.28 -2.10
CA ARG A 227 -20.01 -3.65 -2.16
C ARG A 227 -19.91 -2.15 -2.44
N ILE A 228 -19.03 -1.45 -1.71
CA ILE A 228 -18.81 -0.01 -1.88
C ILE A 228 -18.22 0.28 -3.26
N PHE A 229 -17.20 -0.48 -3.68
CA PHE A 229 -16.58 -0.33 -4.99
C PHE A 229 -17.59 -0.55 -6.12
N ARG A 230 -18.38 -1.63 -6.05
CA ARG A 230 -19.41 -1.96 -7.04
C ARG A 230 -20.45 -0.85 -7.21
N GLY A 231 -20.81 -0.18 -6.11
CA GLY A 231 -21.77 0.93 -6.12
C GLY A 231 -21.16 2.28 -6.51
N SER A 232 -19.87 2.37 -6.80
CA SER A 232 -19.22 3.63 -7.13
C SER A 232 -19.29 3.93 -8.64
N GLU A 233 -20.05 4.97 -8.97
CA GLU A 233 -20.04 5.55 -10.31
C GLU A 233 -18.70 6.21 -10.67
N PHE A 234 -17.97 6.73 -9.68
CA PHE A 234 -16.65 7.31 -9.91
C PHE A 234 -15.64 6.24 -10.31
N MET A 235 -15.57 5.12 -9.59
CA MET A 235 -14.68 4.00 -9.93
C MET A 235 -15.06 3.34 -11.25
N LYS A 236 -16.37 3.17 -11.50
CA LYS A 236 -16.87 2.66 -12.77
C LYS A 236 -16.44 3.54 -13.95
N LYS A 237 -16.55 4.87 -13.82
CA LYS A 237 -16.07 5.80 -14.84
C LYS A 237 -14.55 5.78 -14.99
N LEU A 238 -13.81 5.70 -13.88
CA LEU A 238 -12.35 5.73 -13.85
C LEU A 238 -11.73 4.52 -14.55
N MET A 239 -12.30 3.33 -14.35
CA MET A 239 -11.80 2.08 -14.95
C MET A 239 -12.45 1.73 -16.30
N GLY A 240 -13.61 2.32 -16.60
CA GLY A 240 -14.49 1.84 -17.65
C GLY A 240 -15.38 0.70 -17.14
N ALA A 241 -16.66 0.71 -17.54
CA ALA A 241 -17.69 -0.16 -16.97
C ALA A 241 -17.35 -1.66 -17.06
N GLU A 242 -16.85 -2.10 -18.21
CA GLU A 242 -16.48 -3.51 -18.42
C GLU A 242 -15.35 -3.96 -17.47
N GLN A 243 -14.29 -3.15 -17.33
CA GLN A 243 -13.14 -3.50 -16.48
C GLN A 243 -13.48 -3.39 -15.01
N HIS A 244 -14.31 -2.42 -14.64
CA HIS A 244 -14.87 -2.31 -13.31
C HIS A 244 -15.64 -3.58 -12.92
N ASP A 245 -16.55 -4.05 -13.77
CA ASP A 245 -17.40 -5.20 -13.48
C ASP A 245 -16.59 -6.51 -13.46
N LYS A 246 -15.61 -6.67 -14.37
CA LYS A 246 -14.65 -7.78 -14.31
C LYS A 246 -13.83 -7.76 -13.03
N TYR A 247 -13.31 -6.61 -12.63
CA TYR A 247 -12.54 -6.47 -11.39
C TYR A 247 -13.38 -6.87 -10.17
N VAL A 248 -14.61 -6.36 -10.07
CA VAL A 248 -15.57 -6.73 -9.02
C VAL A 248 -15.84 -8.23 -9.02
N SER A 249 -16.12 -8.82 -10.18
CA SER A 249 -16.38 -10.26 -10.31
C SER A 249 -15.17 -11.09 -9.85
N HIS A 250 -13.96 -10.74 -10.27
CA HIS A 250 -12.74 -11.43 -9.84
C HIS A 250 -12.49 -11.31 -8.34
N LYS A 251 -12.71 -10.12 -7.75
CA LYS A 251 -12.56 -9.92 -6.31
C LYS A 251 -13.63 -10.67 -5.51
N GLN A 252 -14.87 -10.69 -5.99
CA GLN A 252 -15.95 -11.47 -5.39
C GLN A 252 -15.64 -12.97 -5.43
N ALA A 253 -15.25 -13.49 -6.59
CA ALA A 253 -14.88 -14.89 -6.74
C ALA A 253 -13.69 -15.28 -5.86
N ALA A 254 -12.73 -14.38 -5.63
CA ALA A 254 -11.62 -14.60 -4.71
C ALA A 254 -12.05 -14.55 -3.23
N ALA A 255 -12.96 -13.63 -2.87
CA ALA A 255 -13.49 -13.47 -1.52
C ALA A 255 -14.42 -14.62 -1.09
N ASP A 256 -15.20 -15.14 -2.03
CA ASP A 256 -16.18 -16.21 -1.82
C ASP A 256 -15.55 -17.61 -1.79
N ARG A 257 -14.25 -17.73 -2.09
CA ARG A 257 -13.55 -19.01 -1.97
C ARG A 257 -13.72 -19.53 -0.55
N SER A 258 -14.47 -20.61 -0.41
CA SER A 258 -14.90 -21.15 0.87
C SER A 258 -13.70 -21.58 1.70
N PRO A 259 -13.57 -21.18 2.98
CA PRO A 259 -12.57 -21.75 3.89
C PRO A 259 -12.64 -23.28 3.98
N LYS A 260 -13.83 -23.88 3.76
CA LYS A 260 -14.05 -25.33 3.74
C LYS A 260 -13.50 -26.00 2.46
N GLU A 261 -13.53 -25.29 1.33
CA GLU A 261 -12.98 -25.78 0.04
C GLU A 261 -11.48 -25.47 -0.12
N LEU A 262 -11.05 -24.34 0.43
CA LEU A 262 -9.65 -23.95 0.57
C LEU A 262 -8.93 -24.88 1.57
N GLY A 263 -9.64 -25.34 2.62
CA GLY A 263 -9.04 -25.99 3.76
C GLY A 263 -8.30 -24.98 4.65
N ALA A 264 -7.74 -25.43 5.78
CA ALA A 264 -6.88 -24.59 6.62
C ALA A 264 -5.48 -24.35 6.01
N ILE A 265 -5.19 -25.01 4.88
CA ILE A 265 -3.87 -25.08 4.25
C ILE A 265 -3.97 -24.57 2.82
N VAL A 266 -3.11 -23.60 2.50
CA VAL A 266 -2.99 -23.05 1.16
C VAL A 266 -2.28 -24.02 0.22
N LYS A 267 -2.90 -24.31 -0.94
CA LYS A 267 -2.46 -25.37 -1.86
C LYS A 267 -1.53 -24.85 -2.95
N SER A 268 -0.58 -25.67 -3.38
CA SER A 268 0.41 -25.32 -4.41
C SER A 268 -0.20 -24.88 -5.75
N SER A 269 -1.39 -25.36 -6.12
CA SER A 269 -2.08 -24.96 -7.36
C SER A 269 -2.68 -23.55 -7.30
N GLU A 270 -2.91 -23.03 -6.10
CA GLU A 270 -3.36 -21.65 -5.88
C GLU A 270 -2.19 -20.65 -6.06
N VAL A 271 -0.95 -21.18 -6.14
CA VAL A 271 0.31 -20.42 -6.19
C VAL A 271 0.60 -19.86 -7.58
N LEU A 272 0.01 -20.44 -8.62
CA LEU A 272 0.37 -20.15 -10.01
C LEU A 272 -0.15 -18.81 -10.53
N PHE A 273 -1.16 -18.20 -9.89
CA PHE A 273 -1.77 -16.95 -10.39
C PHE A 273 -1.81 -15.80 -9.37
N HIS A 274 -1.24 -15.97 -8.19
CA HIS A 274 -1.11 -14.90 -7.20
C HIS A 274 0.25 -14.94 -6.52
N HIS A 275 0.96 -13.79 -6.57
CA HIS A 275 2.17 -13.49 -5.81
C HIS A 275 2.02 -13.63 -4.27
N GLU A 276 0.81 -13.94 -3.78
CA GLU A 276 0.42 -14.04 -2.37
C GLU A 276 0.43 -15.46 -1.79
N VAL A 277 0.41 -16.50 -2.61
CA VAL A 277 0.09 -17.87 -2.14
C VAL A 277 1.35 -18.70 -1.82
N THR A 278 2.49 -18.40 -2.44
CA THR A 278 3.79 -19.06 -2.15
C THR A 278 4.13 -19.02 -0.66
N ASN A 279 3.77 -17.95 0.03
CA ASN A 279 4.17 -17.69 1.42
C ASN A 279 3.31 -18.43 2.45
N GLN A 280 2.02 -18.61 2.19
CA GLN A 280 1.15 -19.39 3.07
C GLN A 280 1.38 -20.90 2.92
N MET A 281 1.75 -21.37 1.73
CA MET A 281 2.17 -22.77 1.52
C MET A 281 3.45 -23.09 2.30
N LEU A 282 4.41 -22.17 2.35
CA LEU A 282 5.66 -22.36 3.06
C LEU A 282 5.53 -22.18 4.59
N TRP A 283 4.61 -21.33 5.05
CA TRP A 283 4.28 -21.21 6.48
C TRP A 283 3.61 -22.47 7.05
N ASN A 284 2.78 -23.16 6.27
CA ASN A 284 2.16 -24.43 6.70
C ASN A 284 3.13 -25.63 6.70
N LYS A 285 4.34 -25.45 6.16
CA LYS A 285 5.42 -26.46 6.20
C LYS A 285 6.36 -26.27 7.39
N PHE A 286 6.19 -25.19 8.15
CA PHE A 286 6.86 -24.93 9.42
C PHE A 286 5.89 -25.26 10.56
#